data_AF-A0A2K3M954-F1
#
_entry.id   AF-A0A2K3M954-F1
#
_cell.length_a   1.000
_cell.length_b   1.000
_cell.length_c   1.000
_cell.angle_alpha   90.00
_cell.angle_beta   90.00
_cell.angle_gamma   90.00
#
_symmetry.space_group_name_H-M   'P 1'
#
loop_
_entity.id
_entity.type
_entity.pdbx_description
1 polymer ?
#
loop_
_entity_poly.entity_id
_entity_poly.type
_entity_poly.pdbx_seq_one_letter_code
_entity_poly.pdbx_strand_id
1 'polypeptide(L)'
;DLVLVKLRPYRQTSVAGKRLQKLSKRFFAPFRITKQIGDVAFELGLPPASRIHPVFHASKLKPYHGAEQEALPLPPVLKLATTIL
;
A
#
# COMPACT_ATOMS: atom_id res chain seq x y z
N ASP A 1 -11.71 6.75 -9.91
CA ASP A 1 -10.64 5.75 -9.76
C ASP A 1 -10.03 5.73 -8.36
N LEU A 2 -9.64 4.53 -7.93
CA LEU A 2 -8.90 4.31 -6.68
C LEU A 2 -7.44 4.00 -7.00
N VAL A 3 -6.54 4.58 -6.21
CA VAL A 3 -5.09 4.38 -6.37
C VAL A 3 -4.43 4.16 -5.02
N LEU A 4 -3.42 3.30 -5.00
CA LEU A 4 -2.51 3.18 -3.87
C LEU A 4 -1.37 4.17 -4.01
N VAL A 5 -0.93 4.74 -2.90
CA VAL A 5 0.15 5.73 -2.88
C VAL A 5 1.42 5.14 -2.30
N LYS A 6 2.53 5.36 -3.00
CA LYS A 6 3.88 5.04 -2.54
C LYS A 6 4.39 6.12 -1.59
N LEU A 7 4.23 5.88 -0.29
CA LEU A 7 4.71 6.78 0.76
C LEU A 7 6.12 6.38 1.22
N ARG A 8 6.86 7.34 1.80
CA ARG A 8 8.09 7.06 2.55
C ARG A 8 7.73 6.89 4.03
N PRO A 9 7.71 5.66 4.58
CA PRO A 9 7.20 5.42 5.93
C PRO A 9 7.93 6.23 7.01
N TYR A 10 9.23 6.44 6.87
CA TYR A 10 10.03 7.24 7.80
C TYR A 10 9.71 8.75 7.80
N ARG A 11 9.14 9.29 6.72
CA ARG A 11 8.88 10.73 6.56
C ARG A 11 7.39 11.08 6.54
N GLN A 12 6.53 10.14 6.17
CA GLN A 12 5.12 10.38 5.84
C GLN A 12 4.21 9.44 6.65
N THR A 13 4.35 9.52 7.97
CA THR A 13 3.62 8.69 8.96
C THR A 13 2.19 9.15 9.23
N SER A 14 1.81 10.34 8.77
CA SER A 14 0.48 10.92 9.04
C SER A 14 -0.64 10.25 8.25
N VAL A 15 -0.32 9.56 7.15
CA VAL A 15 -1.31 8.96 6.24
C VAL A 15 -1.43 7.46 6.44
N ALA A 16 -0.32 6.79 6.72
CA ALA A 16 -0.28 5.39 7.09
C ALA A 16 0.23 5.29 8.52
N GLY A 17 -0.63 4.86 9.45
CA GLY A 17 -0.29 4.76 10.86
C GLY A 17 1.05 4.05 11.11
N LYS A 18 1.67 4.30 12.27
CA LYS A 18 2.97 3.73 12.67
C LYS A 18 2.96 2.19 12.51
N ARG A 19 3.71 1.66 11.53
CA ARG A 19 3.99 0.22 11.40
C ARG A 19 5.44 -0.05 10.98
N LEU A 20 5.94 -1.17 11.51
CA LEU A 20 7.34 -1.59 11.61
C LEU A 20 8.13 -1.48 10.30
N GLN A 21 9.39 -1.07 10.41
CA GLN A 21 10.26 -0.64 9.31
C GLN A 21 10.77 -1.78 8.39
N LYS A 22 10.63 -3.05 8.80
CA LYS A 22 11.04 -4.21 8.00
C LYS A 22 9.79 -4.94 7.52
N LEU A 23 9.75 -5.25 6.21
CA LEU A 23 8.63 -5.93 5.53
C LEU A 23 7.29 -5.17 5.52
N SER A 24 7.27 -3.86 5.76
CA SER A 24 6.06 -3.04 5.63
C SER A 24 5.60 -2.92 4.17
N LYS A 25 4.28 -2.86 3.98
CA LYS A 25 3.68 -2.51 2.68
C LYS A 25 4.23 -1.16 2.19
N ARG A 26 4.70 -1.11 0.95
CA ARG A 26 5.27 0.10 0.32
C ARG A 26 4.20 1.06 -0.24
N PHE A 27 3.05 0.48 -0.57
CA PHE A 27 1.88 1.17 -1.10
C PHE A 27 0.79 1.14 -0.04
N PHE A 28 0.20 2.29 0.24
CA PHE A 28 -0.79 2.47 1.29
C PHE A 28 -2.12 2.85 0.69
N ALA A 29 -3.16 2.44 1.43
CA ALA A 29 -4.59 2.70 1.31
C ALA A 29 -5.12 3.15 -0.06
N PRO A 30 -6.23 2.58 -0.55
CA PRO A 30 -6.85 3.09 -1.76
C PRO A 30 -7.37 4.51 -1.50
N PHE A 31 -6.75 5.50 -2.13
CA PHE A 31 -7.21 6.88 -2.16
C PHE A 31 -7.97 7.15 -3.44
N ARG A 32 -9.02 7.96 -3.34
CA ARG A 32 -9.76 8.43 -4.50
C ARG A 32 -9.00 9.56 -5.17
N ILE A 33 -8.87 9.51 -6.50
CA ILE A 33 -8.42 10.67 -7.28
C ILE A 33 -9.55 11.69 -7.29
N THR A 34 -9.27 12.89 -6.78
CA THR A 34 -10.19 14.03 -6.75
C THR A 34 -10.08 14.85 -8.03
N LYS A 35 -8.85 15.05 -8.52
CA LYS A 35 -8.58 15.88 -9.69
C LYS A 35 -7.34 15.38 -10.43
N GLN A 36 -7.35 15.47 -11.77
CA GLN A 36 -6.17 15.28 -12.59
C GLN A 36 -5.52 16.65 -12.89
N ILE A 37 -4.22 16.77 -12.67
CA ILE A 37 -3.43 17.99 -12.85
C ILE A 37 -2.40 17.71 -13.95
N GLY A 38 -2.77 18.06 -15.18
CA GLY A 38 -1.99 17.73 -16.37
C GLY A 38 -1.91 16.21 -16.61
N ASP A 39 -0.89 15.79 -17.35
CA ASP A 39 -0.79 14.39 -17.78
C ASP A 39 -0.16 13.48 -16.72
N VAL A 40 0.58 14.06 -15.77
CA VAL A 40 1.48 13.29 -14.89
C VAL A 40 1.24 13.52 -13.40
N ALA A 41 0.35 14.42 -13.01
CA ALA A 41 0.05 14.66 -11.59
C ALA A 41 -1.45 14.50 -11.27
N PHE A 42 -1.73 13.98 -10.09
CA PHE A 42 -3.09 13.72 -9.61
C PHE A 42 -3.23 14.19 -8.16
N GLU A 43 -4.35 14.83 -7.88
CA GLU A 43 -4.77 15.21 -6.54
C GLU A 43 -5.62 14.11 -5.93
N LEU A 44 -5.30 13.73 -4.69
CA LEU A 44 -5.95 12.64 -3.97
C LEU A 44 -6.75 13.17 -2.78
N GLY A 45 -7.89 12.53 -2.53
CA GLY A 45 -8.71 12.74 -1.34
C GLY A 45 -8.05 12.14 -0.09
N LEU A 46 -7.01 12.78 0.42
CA LEU A 46 -6.36 12.38 1.67
C LEU A 46 -7.22 12.78 2.90
N PRO A 47 -7.09 12.06 4.04
CA PRO A 47 -7.72 12.48 5.29
C PRO A 47 -7.26 13.88 5.71
N PRO A 48 -8.11 14.69 6.37
CA PRO A 48 -7.75 16.05 6.79
C PRO A 48 -6.60 16.09 7.81
N ALA A 49 -6.38 15.01 8.56
CA ALA A 49 -5.24 14.86 9.47
C ALA A 49 -3.90 14.58 8.75
N SER A 50 -3.92 14.42 7.43
CA SER A 50 -2.73 14.19 6.61
C SER A 50 -1.84 15.43 6.60
N ARG A 51 -0.56 15.24 6.94
CA ARG A 51 0.48 16.29 6.87
C ARG A 51 1.28 16.29 5.56
N ILE A 52 0.80 15.59 4.54
CA ILE A 52 1.46 15.54 3.23
C ILE A 52 0.58 16.20 2.17
N HIS A 53 1.23 16.79 1.16
CA HIS A 53 0.52 17.41 0.05
C HIS A 53 -0.35 16.37 -0.70
N PRO A 54 -1.59 16.72 -1.08
CA PRO A 54 -2.52 15.80 -1.73
C PRO A 54 -2.19 15.52 -3.19
N VAL A 55 -1.25 16.27 -3.79
CA VAL A 55 -0.85 16.13 -5.19
C VAL A 55 0.35 15.21 -5.32
N PHE A 56 0.21 14.17 -6.13
CA PHE A 56 1.27 13.18 -6.40
C PHE A 56 1.50 13.01 -7.88
N HIS A 57 2.77 12.78 -8.22
CA HIS A 57 3.17 12.37 -9.56
C HIS A 57 2.75 10.91 -9.84
N ALA A 58 2.39 10.59 -11.09
CA ALA A 58 1.91 9.29 -11.53
C ALA A 58 2.83 8.12 -11.13
N SER A 59 4.15 8.34 -11.14
CA SER A 59 5.15 7.35 -10.72
C SER A 59 5.08 6.93 -9.23
N LYS A 60 4.31 7.64 -8.41
CA LYS A 60 4.05 7.31 -7.01
C LYS A 60 2.70 6.63 -6.80
N LEU A 61 1.90 6.50 -7.86
CA LEU A 61 0.56 5.93 -7.80
C LEU A 61 0.58 4.53 -8.43
N LYS A 62 -0.27 3.66 -7.91
CA LYS A 62 -0.57 2.36 -8.52
C LYS A 62 -2.09 2.22 -8.58
N PRO A 63 -2.69 1.86 -9.73
CA PRO A 63 -4.13 1.67 -9.80
C PRO A 63 -4.56 0.55 -8.85
N TYR A 64 -5.69 0.77 -8.19
CA TYR A 64 -6.32 -0.20 -7.30
C TYR A 64 -7.58 -0.74 -7.96
N HIS A 65 -7.49 -1.99 -8.41
CA HIS A 65 -8.63 -2.79 -8.86
C HIS A 65 -9.01 -3.66 -7.65
N GLY A 66 -10.29 -3.68 -7.25
CA GLY A 66 -10.76 -4.38 -6.05
C GLY A 66 -10.34 -5.87 -5.98
N ALA A 67 -10.42 -6.42 -4.77
CA ALA A 67 -9.72 -7.64 -4.36
C ALA A 67 -9.88 -8.88 -5.26
N GLU A 68 -8.76 -9.34 -5.81
CA GLU A 68 -8.44 -10.75 -5.92
C GLU A 68 -7.11 -10.96 -5.18
N GLN A 69 -7.19 -11.02 -3.85
CA GLN A 69 -6.13 -11.67 -3.08
C GLN A 69 -6.65 -13.06 -2.76
N GLU A 70 -6.57 -13.98 -3.72
CA GLU A 70 -6.50 -15.39 -3.35
C GLU A 70 -5.26 -15.53 -2.45
N ALA A 71 -5.50 -15.89 -1.19
CA ALA A 71 -4.43 -16.24 -0.30
C ALA A 71 -3.72 -17.44 -0.91
N LEU A 72 -2.45 -17.28 -1.29
CA LEU A 72 -1.63 -18.40 -1.74
C LEU A 72 -1.68 -19.47 -0.64
N PRO A 73 -2.11 -20.71 -0.95
CA PRO A 73 -2.17 -21.75 0.06
C PRO A 73 -0.78 -21.95 0.63
N LEU A 74 -0.72 -22.12 1.96
CA LEU A 74 0.53 -22.41 2.64
C LEU A 74 1.14 -23.68 2.01
N PRO A 75 2.45 -23.71 1.68
CA PRO A 75 3.07 -24.95 1.26
C PRO A 75 2.92 -25.97 2.40
N PRO A 76 2.57 -27.24 2.10
CA PRO A 76 2.39 -28.26 3.12
C PRO A 76 3.69 -28.41 3.91
N VAL A 77 3.57 -28.33 5.24
CA VAL A 77 4.69 -28.54 6.17
C VAL A 77 5.21 -29.96 5.96
N LEU A 78 6.49 -30.10 5.58
CA LEU A 78 7.15 -31.40 5.53
C LEU A 78 7.17 -31.97 6.96
N LYS A 79 6.34 -32.98 7.22
CA LYS A 79 6.35 -33.73 8.47
C LYS A 79 7.69 -34.46 8.55
N LEU A 80 8.59 -34.01 9.42
CA LEU A 80 9.76 -34.78 9.79
C LEU A 80 9.26 -36.05 10.48
N ALA A 81 9.46 -37.20 9.83
CA ALA A 81 9.15 -38.50 10.41
C ALA A 81 10.10 -38.75 11.58
N THR A 82 9.64 -38.48 12.80
CA THR A 82 10.29 -39.00 14.01
C THR A 82 9.73 -40.39 14.27
N THR A 83 10.48 -41.41 13.84
CA THR A 83 10.35 -42.77 14.38
C THR A 83 11.77 -43.18 14.79
N ILE A 84 12.05 -42.95 16.07
CA ILE A 84 13.08 -43.69 16.80
C ILE A 84 12.31 -44.74 17.58
N LEU A 85 12.48 -46.02 17.21
CA LEU A 85 12.67 -47.16 18.10
C LEU A 85 13.59 -48.15 17.37
#